data_AF-A0A379IV53-F1
#
_entry.id   AF-A0A379IV53-F1
#
_cell.length_a   1.000
_cell.length_b   1.000
_cell.length_c   1.000
_cell.angle_alpha   90.00
_cell.angle_beta   90.00
_cell.angle_gamma   90.00
#
_symmetry.space_group_name_H-M   'P 1'
#
loop_
_entity.id
_entity.type
_entity.pdbx_description
1 polymer ?
#
loop_
_entity_poly.entity_id
_entity_poly.type
_entity_poly.pdbx_seq_one_letter_code
_entity_poly.pdbx_strand_id
1 'polypeptide(L)'
;MASQLLDHTLGHIACNIPGATRVLHEFHLDFCCGGQKSLRQAAQERGIDAEQVQRHLLSLDGETGTEEDWRTAPPEHLIEHILERYHDVHRQQLPELIRLAARVEQVHGGREHCPLGLTDLLMNLLQELESHMQKEEQILFPMIQRGGGVMLGAPVSVMRYEHDQHGDALERLVALTNGMQPPANACNTWRALYSGLDELRRDLMQHIHLENNLLFPRALGEPVGYQ
;
A
#
# COMPACT_ATOMS: atom_id res chain seq x y z
N MET A 1 -2.40 2.71 31.65
CA MET A 1 -3.67 2.98 30.94
C MET A 1 -3.42 2.64 29.49
N ALA A 2 -4.07 1.61 28.95
CA ALA A 2 -3.90 1.29 27.53
C ALA A 2 -4.38 2.50 26.72
N SER A 3 -3.54 3.02 25.83
CA SER A 3 -3.94 4.13 24.96
C SER A 3 -5.11 3.67 24.08
N GLN A 4 -6.21 4.40 24.06
CA GLN A 4 -7.34 4.10 23.19
C GLN A 4 -7.00 4.56 21.77
N LEU A 5 -6.99 3.63 20.81
CA LEU A 5 -6.65 3.85 19.40
C LEU A 5 -7.87 4.00 18.49
N LEU A 6 -9.08 3.65 18.97
CA LEU A 6 -10.29 3.61 18.15
C LEU A 6 -10.59 4.92 17.42
N ASP A 7 -10.29 6.04 18.05
CA ASP A 7 -10.60 7.38 17.54
C ASP A 7 -9.39 8.02 16.84
N HIS A 8 -8.23 7.35 16.82
CA HIS A 8 -7.08 7.76 16.01
C HIS A 8 -7.28 7.35 14.55
N THR A 9 -6.75 8.16 13.64
CA THR A 9 -6.78 7.89 12.20
C THR A 9 -5.88 6.69 11.84
N LEU A 10 -6.21 5.98 10.75
CA LEU A 10 -5.39 4.87 10.28
C LEU A 10 -3.97 5.33 9.89
N GLY A 11 -3.85 6.52 9.29
CA GLY A 11 -2.58 7.14 8.97
C GLY A 11 -1.76 7.45 10.23
N HIS A 12 -2.41 7.98 11.28
CA HIS A 12 -1.77 8.19 12.57
C HIS A 12 -1.24 6.89 13.16
N ILE A 13 -2.06 5.86 13.20
CA ILE A 13 -1.70 4.53 13.73
C ILE A 13 -0.52 3.95 12.95
N ALA A 14 -0.59 3.97 11.62
CA ALA A 14 0.43 3.46 10.72
C ALA A 14 1.78 4.18 10.89
N CYS A 15 1.77 5.50 11.07
CA CYS A 15 3.00 6.25 11.31
C CYS A 15 3.56 6.06 12.73
N ASN A 16 2.71 5.88 13.74
CA ASN A 16 3.12 5.99 15.14
C ASN A 16 3.43 4.66 15.84
N ILE A 17 2.90 3.55 15.33
CA ILE A 17 3.06 2.23 15.95
C ILE A 17 3.88 1.33 15.00
N PRO A 18 5.13 0.98 15.36
CA PRO A 18 5.94 0.04 14.60
C PRO A 18 5.19 -1.28 14.36
N GLY A 19 5.21 -1.77 13.11
CA GLY A 19 4.48 -2.97 12.71
C GLY A 19 2.96 -2.81 12.55
N ALA A 20 2.39 -1.62 12.75
CA ALA A 20 0.95 -1.42 12.61
C ALA A 20 0.45 -1.61 11.17
N THR A 21 1.23 -1.24 10.16
CA THR A 21 0.85 -1.40 8.74
C THR A 21 0.60 -2.87 8.41
N ARG A 22 1.37 -3.80 8.99
CA ARG A 22 1.14 -5.25 8.89
C ARG A 22 -0.23 -5.64 9.46
N VAL A 23 -0.56 -5.16 10.67
CA VAL A 23 -1.84 -5.47 11.31
C VAL A 23 -3.01 -4.88 10.52
N LEU A 24 -2.91 -3.61 10.12
CA LEU A 24 -3.94 -2.94 9.32
C LEU A 24 -4.17 -3.64 7.97
N HIS A 25 -3.11 -4.08 7.31
CA HIS A 25 -3.19 -4.89 6.09
C HIS A 25 -3.92 -6.22 6.32
N GLU A 26 -3.62 -6.92 7.41
CA GLU A 26 -4.23 -8.20 7.81
C GLU A 26 -5.74 -8.08 7.99
N PHE A 27 -6.20 -6.96 8.55
CA PHE A 27 -7.62 -6.62 8.69
C PHE A 27 -8.22 -5.93 7.45
N HIS A 28 -7.45 -5.81 6.37
CA HIS A 28 -7.86 -5.16 5.13
C HIS A 28 -8.34 -3.71 5.33
N LEU A 29 -7.65 -2.96 6.18
CA LEU A 29 -7.90 -1.54 6.41
C LEU A 29 -6.99 -0.70 5.51
N ASP A 30 -7.59 0.29 4.85
CA ASP A 30 -6.87 1.21 3.94
C ASP A 30 -6.24 2.36 4.73
N PHE A 31 -4.99 2.16 5.14
CA PHE A 31 -4.20 3.14 5.91
C PHE A 31 -3.37 4.07 5.03
N CYS A 32 -3.34 3.86 3.72
CA CYS A 32 -2.50 4.60 2.79
C CYS A 32 -3.30 5.71 2.08
N CYS A 33 -4.45 5.38 1.47
CA CYS A 33 -5.32 6.34 0.78
C CYS A 33 -6.42 6.84 1.72
N GLY A 34 -7.09 5.92 2.42
CA GLY A 34 -8.10 6.18 3.45
C GLY A 34 -7.55 6.61 4.82
N GLY A 35 -6.30 7.08 4.87
CA GLY A 35 -5.55 7.33 6.10
C GLY A 35 -6.24 8.28 7.09
N GLN A 36 -7.09 9.20 6.64
CA GLN A 36 -7.82 10.12 7.52
C GLN A 36 -8.97 9.49 8.32
N LYS A 37 -9.43 8.28 7.97
CA LYS A 37 -10.53 7.63 8.71
C LYS A 37 -10.02 7.13 10.05
N SER A 38 -10.81 7.30 11.10
CA SER A 38 -10.53 6.66 12.39
C SER A 38 -10.57 5.13 12.27
N LEU A 39 -9.83 4.43 13.13
CA LEU A 39 -9.89 2.97 13.24
C LEU A 39 -11.35 2.49 13.40
N ARG A 40 -12.14 3.18 14.22
CA ARG A 40 -13.56 2.89 14.43
C ARG A 40 -14.38 3.01 13.14
N GLN A 41 -14.24 4.12 12.41
CA GLN A 41 -14.98 4.35 11.17
C GLN A 41 -14.60 3.31 10.10
N ALA A 42 -13.31 3.09 9.88
CA ALA A 42 -12.84 2.16 8.86
C ALA A 42 -13.25 0.70 9.18
N ALA A 43 -13.19 0.31 10.45
CA ALA A 43 -13.68 -1.01 10.89
C ALA A 43 -15.20 -1.17 10.68
N GLN A 44 -15.98 -0.12 10.99
CA GLN A 44 -17.43 -0.13 10.79
C GLN A 44 -17.81 -0.29 9.31
N GLU A 45 -17.14 0.44 8.41
CA GLU A 45 -17.39 0.35 6.97
C GLU A 45 -17.07 -1.05 6.40
N ARG A 46 -16.06 -1.72 6.97
CA ARG A 46 -15.65 -3.09 6.59
C ARG A 46 -16.45 -4.18 7.32
N GLY A 47 -17.26 -3.83 8.31
CA GLY A 47 -18.02 -4.80 9.12
C GLY A 47 -17.13 -5.67 10.03
N ILE A 48 -15.98 -5.16 10.49
CA ILE A 48 -15.04 -5.87 11.37
C ILE A 48 -15.05 -5.29 12.80
N ASP A 49 -14.59 -6.07 13.78
CA ASP A 49 -14.54 -5.64 15.18
C ASP A 49 -13.34 -4.71 15.46
N ALA A 50 -13.61 -3.41 15.60
CA ALA A 50 -12.60 -2.40 15.89
C ALA A 50 -11.81 -2.67 17.20
N GLU A 51 -12.45 -3.29 18.20
CA GLU A 51 -11.80 -3.63 19.47
C GLU A 51 -10.84 -4.81 19.31
N GLN A 52 -11.12 -5.73 18.38
CA GLN A 52 -10.19 -6.78 18.01
C GLN A 52 -8.93 -6.19 17.35
N VAL A 53 -9.11 -5.28 16.39
CA VAL A 53 -7.97 -4.63 15.71
C VAL A 53 -7.13 -3.83 16.70
N GLN A 54 -7.78 -3.03 17.56
CA GLN A 54 -7.10 -2.29 18.62
C GLN A 54 -6.28 -3.20 19.52
N ARG A 55 -6.81 -4.35 19.96
CA ARG A 55 -6.06 -5.30 20.79
C ARG A 55 -4.84 -5.85 20.08
N HIS A 56 -4.94 -6.16 18.78
CA HIS A 56 -3.78 -6.60 17.99
C HIS A 56 -2.72 -5.50 17.89
N LEU A 57 -3.13 -4.26 17.61
CA LEU A 57 -2.22 -3.10 17.53
C LEU A 57 -1.52 -2.83 18.87
N LEU A 58 -2.26 -2.90 19.98
CA LEU A 58 -1.70 -2.70 21.33
C LEU A 58 -0.82 -3.86 21.79
N SER A 59 -0.95 -5.03 21.18
CA SER A 59 -0.10 -6.21 21.45
C SER A 59 1.21 -6.20 20.66
N LEU A 60 1.41 -5.23 19.77
CA LEU A 60 2.71 -4.96 19.16
C LEU A 60 3.62 -4.41 20.27
N ASP A 61 4.16 -5.32 21.09
CA ASP A 61 5.03 -5.03 22.23
C ASP A 61 6.36 -4.51 21.72
N GLY A 62 6.41 -3.22 21.35
CA GLY A 62 7.64 -2.45 21.17
C GLY A 62 8.79 -3.22 20.54
N GLU A 63 8.52 -4.10 19.58
CA GLU A 63 9.54 -4.75 18.77
C GLU A 63 10.09 -3.61 17.93
N THR A 64 11.02 -2.89 18.54
CA THR A 64 11.97 -2.02 17.88
C THR A 64 12.82 -2.95 17.03
N GLY A 65 12.22 -3.42 15.93
CA GLY A 65 12.99 -3.68 14.75
C GLY A 65 13.83 -2.45 14.50
N THR A 66 15.05 -2.68 14.04
CA THR A 66 16.00 -1.65 13.59
C THR A 66 15.49 -0.88 12.36
N GLU A 67 14.16 -0.78 12.18
CA GLU A 67 13.52 -0.03 11.12
C GLU A 67 13.72 1.45 11.38
N GLU A 68 14.17 2.12 10.33
CA GLU A 68 14.44 3.55 10.34
C GLU A 68 13.16 4.35 10.62
N ASP A 69 13.25 5.33 11.51
CA ASP A 69 12.11 6.20 11.81
C ASP A 69 11.94 7.26 10.71
N TRP A 70 11.19 6.88 9.67
CA TRP A 70 10.88 7.72 8.51
C TRP A 70 10.19 9.05 8.85
N ARG A 71 9.62 9.19 10.05
CA ARG A 71 9.05 10.48 10.52
C ARG A 71 10.14 11.54 10.70
N THR A 72 11.35 11.10 11.03
CA THR A 72 12.48 11.97 11.36
C THR A 72 13.56 12.00 10.28
N ALA A 73 13.59 10.99 9.40
CA ALA A 73 14.53 10.91 8.28
C ALA A 73 14.42 12.13 7.34
N PRO A 74 15.53 12.69 6.81
CA PRO A 74 15.47 13.76 5.81
C PRO A 74 14.63 13.38 4.57
N PRO A 75 13.93 14.32 3.93
CA PRO A 75 13.12 14.02 2.74
C PRO A 75 13.91 13.36 1.62
N GLU A 76 15.19 13.74 1.45
CA GLU A 76 16.07 13.17 0.42
C GLU A 76 16.30 11.67 0.64
N HIS A 77 16.51 11.28 1.90
CA HIS A 77 16.73 9.89 2.30
C HIS A 77 15.46 9.04 2.18
N LEU A 78 14.30 9.61 2.54
CA LEU A 78 13.01 8.94 2.32
C LEU A 78 12.71 8.75 0.83
N ILE A 79 13.02 9.73 -0.01
CA ILE A 79 12.88 9.62 -1.47
C ILE A 79 13.80 8.52 -2.00
N GLU A 80 15.07 8.48 -1.63
CA GLU A 80 16.01 7.43 -2.05
C GLU A 80 15.50 6.04 -1.65
N HIS A 81 15.00 5.90 -0.42
CA HIS A 81 14.36 4.67 0.02
C HIS A 81 13.14 4.30 -0.82
N ILE A 82 12.28 5.26 -1.16
CA ILE A 82 11.09 5.01 -1.99
C ILE A 82 11.49 4.46 -3.37
N LEU A 83 12.48 5.10 -3.99
CA LEU A 83 12.99 4.69 -5.29
C LEU A 83 13.56 3.27 -5.28
N GLU A 84 14.46 2.98 -4.35
CA GLU A 84 15.18 1.70 -4.31
C GLU A 84 14.31 0.55 -3.78
N ARG A 85 13.58 0.78 -2.68
CA ARG A 85 12.81 -0.28 -2.01
C ARG A 85 11.47 -0.54 -2.68
N TYR A 86 10.84 0.46 -3.30
CA TYR A 86 9.51 0.30 -3.86
C TYR A 86 9.49 0.44 -5.38
N HIS A 87 9.95 1.54 -5.96
CA HIS A 87 9.82 1.75 -7.41
C HIS A 87 10.57 0.66 -8.21
N ASP A 88 11.84 0.44 -7.89
CA ASP A 88 12.65 -0.58 -8.56
C ASP A 88 12.16 -2.00 -8.30
N VAL A 89 11.56 -2.24 -7.14
CA VAL A 89 10.98 -3.54 -6.77
C VAL A 89 9.67 -3.78 -7.52
N HIS A 90 8.79 -2.79 -7.64
CA HIS A 90 7.55 -2.89 -8.41
C HIS A 90 7.80 -3.15 -9.89
N ARG A 91 8.84 -2.52 -10.46
CA ARG A 91 9.32 -2.79 -11.84
C ARG A 91 9.77 -4.23 -12.06
N GLN A 92 10.16 -4.94 -11.01
CA GLN A 92 10.52 -6.37 -11.07
C GLN A 92 9.34 -7.29 -10.75
N GLN A 93 8.56 -6.95 -9.72
CA GLN A 93 7.42 -7.73 -9.25
C GLN A 93 6.34 -7.86 -10.33
N LEU A 94 5.89 -6.75 -10.91
CA LEU A 94 4.74 -6.74 -11.81
C LEU A 94 4.95 -7.58 -13.08
N PRO A 95 6.07 -7.48 -13.82
CA PRO A 95 6.32 -8.34 -14.98
C PRO A 95 6.28 -9.83 -14.66
N GLU A 96 6.84 -10.24 -13.53
CA GLU A 96 6.82 -11.65 -13.10
C GLU A 96 5.40 -12.11 -12.73
N LEU A 97 4.64 -11.26 -12.02
CA LEU A 97 3.26 -11.55 -11.67
C LEU A 97 2.35 -11.66 -12.89
N ILE A 98 2.54 -10.80 -13.90
CA ILE A 98 1.85 -10.88 -15.19
C ILE A 98 2.16 -12.21 -15.87
N ARG A 99 3.44 -12.62 -15.90
CA ARG A 99 3.86 -13.90 -16.50
C ARG A 99 3.21 -15.09 -15.79
N LEU A 100 3.17 -15.08 -14.46
CA LEU A 100 2.55 -16.12 -13.66
C LEU A 100 1.02 -16.15 -13.84
N ALA A 101 0.36 -14.99 -13.85
CA ALA A 101 -1.09 -14.86 -14.08
C ALA A 101 -1.49 -15.41 -15.45
N ALA A 102 -0.79 -14.99 -16.51
CA ALA A 102 -1.03 -15.49 -17.86
C ALA A 102 -0.88 -17.01 -17.94
N ARG A 103 0.11 -17.57 -17.23
CA ARG A 103 0.30 -19.03 -17.19
C ARG A 103 -0.84 -19.74 -16.46
N VAL A 104 -1.30 -19.19 -15.34
CA VAL A 104 -2.43 -19.74 -14.58
C VAL A 104 -3.70 -19.71 -15.43
N GLU A 105 -4.02 -18.58 -16.04
CA GLU A 105 -5.19 -18.43 -16.90
C GLU A 105 -5.14 -19.37 -18.12
N GLN A 106 -3.98 -19.48 -18.78
CA GLN A 106 -3.80 -20.37 -19.92
C GLN A 106 -4.04 -21.85 -19.58
N VAL A 107 -3.52 -22.32 -18.43
CA VAL A 107 -3.57 -23.74 -18.05
C VAL A 107 -4.86 -24.09 -17.31
N HIS A 108 -5.45 -23.13 -16.59
CA HIS A 108 -6.56 -23.35 -15.67
C HIS A 108 -7.84 -22.61 -16.03
N GLY A 109 -7.90 -21.86 -17.13
CA GLY A 109 -9.05 -21.00 -17.48
C GLY A 109 -10.41 -21.70 -17.60
N GLY A 110 -10.43 -23.03 -17.78
CA GLY A 110 -11.66 -23.83 -17.73
C GLY A 110 -12.11 -24.25 -16.31
N ARG A 111 -11.40 -23.85 -15.26
CA ARG A 111 -11.71 -24.20 -13.86
C ARG A 111 -12.45 -23.05 -13.18
N GLU A 112 -13.44 -23.40 -12.37
CA GLU A 112 -14.32 -22.44 -11.65
C GLU A 112 -13.57 -21.38 -10.83
N HIS A 113 -12.46 -21.75 -10.19
CA HIS A 113 -11.70 -20.82 -9.34
C HIS A 113 -10.58 -20.06 -10.08
N CYS A 114 -10.43 -20.23 -11.39
CA CYS A 114 -9.37 -19.54 -12.12
C CYS A 114 -9.60 -18.02 -12.07
N PRO A 115 -8.59 -17.20 -11.70
CA PRO A 115 -8.73 -15.76 -11.59
C PRO A 115 -8.70 -15.12 -12.99
N LEU A 116 -9.72 -15.37 -13.81
CA LEU A 116 -9.79 -14.88 -15.18
C LEU A 116 -9.81 -13.35 -15.22
N GLY A 117 -8.98 -12.76 -16.08
CA GLY A 117 -8.84 -11.32 -16.24
C GLY A 117 -7.81 -10.68 -15.30
N LEU A 118 -7.14 -11.48 -14.48
CA LEU A 118 -6.05 -11.02 -13.62
C LEU A 118 -4.84 -10.57 -14.43
N THR A 119 -4.53 -11.24 -15.54
CA THR A 119 -3.42 -10.83 -16.43
C THR A 119 -3.62 -9.41 -16.93
N ASP A 120 -4.82 -9.11 -17.46
CA ASP A 120 -5.16 -7.79 -17.99
C ASP A 120 -5.18 -6.72 -16.90
N LEU A 121 -5.69 -7.05 -15.70
CA LEU A 121 -5.66 -6.15 -14.55
C LEU A 121 -4.22 -5.76 -14.17
N LEU A 122 -3.31 -6.75 -14.11
CA LEU A 122 -1.91 -6.51 -13.75
C LEU A 122 -1.15 -5.74 -14.84
N MET A 123 -1.45 -5.99 -16.12
CA MET A 123 -0.87 -5.21 -17.23
C MET A 123 -1.28 -3.73 -17.16
N ASN A 124 -2.56 -3.46 -16.87
CA ASN A 124 -3.04 -2.09 -16.69
C ASN A 124 -2.39 -1.45 -15.45
N LEU A 125 -2.30 -2.17 -14.32
CA LEU A 125 -1.64 -1.67 -13.11
C LEU A 125 -0.16 -1.33 -13.38
N LEU A 126 0.56 -2.17 -14.13
CA LEU A 126 1.95 -1.88 -14.52
C LEU A 126 2.08 -0.59 -15.34
N GLN A 127 1.21 -0.39 -16.32
CA GLN A 127 1.26 0.81 -17.15
C GLN A 127 0.99 2.08 -16.32
N GLU A 128 -0.07 2.05 -15.51
CA GLU A 128 -0.46 3.20 -14.68
C GLU A 128 0.59 3.50 -13.62
N LEU A 129 1.10 2.48 -12.91
CA LEU A 129 2.11 2.65 -11.87
C LEU A 129 3.45 3.12 -12.44
N GLU A 130 3.89 2.59 -13.60
CA GLU A 130 5.11 3.08 -14.24
C GLU A 130 4.97 4.54 -14.67
N SER A 131 3.83 4.92 -15.26
CA SER A 131 3.58 6.32 -15.60
C SER A 131 3.55 7.21 -14.36
N HIS A 132 2.97 6.74 -13.26
CA HIS A 132 2.91 7.42 -11.98
C HIS A 132 4.31 7.67 -11.43
N MET A 133 5.09 6.60 -11.21
CA MET A 133 6.45 6.65 -10.67
C MET A 133 7.37 7.55 -11.50
N GLN A 134 7.22 7.58 -12.84
CA GLN A 134 8.00 8.49 -13.68
C GLN A 134 7.70 9.98 -13.43
N LYS A 135 6.44 10.35 -13.15
CA LYS A 135 6.10 11.74 -12.79
C LYS A 135 6.72 12.12 -11.46
N GLU A 136 6.75 11.18 -10.53
CA GLU A 136 7.39 11.40 -9.23
C GLU A 136 8.89 11.58 -9.37
N GLU A 137 9.56 10.61 -10.00
CA GLU A 137 11.01 10.58 -10.22
C GLU A 137 11.53 11.80 -10.99
N GLN A 138 10.84 12.19 -12.06
CA GLN A 138 11.33 13.22 -12.98
C GLN A 138 10.92 14.63 -12.55
N ILE A 139 9.80 14.77 -11.83
CA ILE A 139 9.19 16.08 -11.55
C ILE A 139 9.02 16.28 -10.04
N LEU A 140 8.17 15.47 -9.39
CA LEU A 140 7.74 15.76 -8.03
C LEU A 140 8.87 15.65 -7.00
N PHE A 141 9.62 14.55 -7.00
CA PHE A 141 10.73 14.34 -6.06
C PHE A 141 11.83 15.40 -6.22
N PRO A 142 12.31 15.75 -7.43
CA PRO A 142 13.23 16.87 -7.61
C PRO A 142 12.66 18.21 -7.12
N MET A 143 11.36 18.45 -7.25
CA MET A 143 10.72 19.66 -6.73
C MET A 143 10.67 19.68 -5.20
N ILE A 144 10.39 18.55 -4.57
CA ILE A 144 10.40 18.40 -3.10
C ILE A 144 11.81 18.68 -2.56
N GLN A 145 12.85 18.08 -3.14
CA GLN A 145 14.25 18.27 -2.72
C GLN A 145 14.72 19.73 -2.83
N ARG A 146 14.14 20.52 -3.74
CA ARG A 146 14.42 21.95 -3.90
C ARG A 146 13.60 22.85 -2.97
N GLY A 147 12.75 22.28 -2.12
CA GLY A 147 11.87 23.03 -1.21
C GLY A 147 10.74 23.74 -1.94
N GLY A 148 10.09 23.07 -2.90
CA GLY A 148 9.03 23.65 -3.76
C GLY A 148 7.85 24.31 -3.05
N GLY A 149 7.64 24.05 -1.75
CA GLY A 149 6.67 24.74 -0.90
C GLY A 149 5.25 24.73 -1.48
N VAL A 150 4.62 25.90 -1.56
CA VAL A 150 3.22 26.08 -2.02
C VAL A 150 2.98 25.53 -3.45
N MET A 151 4.01 25.48 -4.30
CA MET A 151 3.89 24.98 -5.67
C MET A 151 3.66 23.47 -5.76
N LEU A 152 3.83 22.74 -4.65
CA LEU A 152 3.64 21.28 -4.58
C LEU A 152 2.17 20.87 -4.47
N GLY A 153 1.26 21.79 -4.09
CA GLY A 153 -0.13 21.42 -3.78
C GLY A 153 -0.86 20.73 -4.93
N ALA A 154 -0.81 21.30 -6.15
CA ALA A 154 -1.46 20.71 -7.31
C ALA A 154 -0.81 19.38 -7.74
N PRO A 155 0.52 19.28 -7.91
CA PRO A 155 1.18 17.99 -8.18
C PRO A 155 0.86 16.89 -7.16
N VAL A 156 0.94 17.19 -5.86
CA VAL A 156 0.61 16.22 -4.79
C VAL A 156 -0.84 15.77 -4.86
N SER A 157 -1.77 16.68 -5.17
CA SER A 157 -3.18 16.32 -5.34
C SER A 157 -3.41 15.34 -6.49
N VAL A 158 -2.64 15.46 -7.59
CA VAL A 158 -2.72 14.50 -8.71
C VAL A 158 -2.16 13.15 -8.29
N MET A 159 -1.01 13.11 -7.58
CA MET A 159 -0.44 11.84 -7.11
C MET A 159 -1.38 11.12 -6.13
N ARG A 160 -1.98 11.85 -5.19
CA ARG A 160 -3.00 11.28 -4.27
C ARG A 160 -4.21 10.71 -5.02
N TYR A 161 -4.67 11.37 -6.06
CA TYR A 161 -5.76 10.85 -6.89
C TYR A 161 -5.37 9.55 -7.60
N GLU A 162 -4.14 9.48 -8.12
CA GLU A 162 -3.63 8.25 -8.76
C GLU A 162 -3.41 7.12 -7.74
N HIS A 163 -3.00 7.44 -6.50
CA HIS A 163 -2.95 6.49 -5.39
C HIS A 163 -4.32 5.88 -5.09
N ASP A 164 -5.40 6.68 -5.11
CA ASP A 164 -6.76 6.16 -4.97
C ASP A 164 -7.08 5.16 -6.09
N GLN A 165 -6.70 5.46 -7.34
CA GLN A 165 -6.90 4.55 -8.47
C GLN A 165 -6.08 3.26 -8.35
N HIS A 166 -4.86 3.32 -7.81
CA HIS A 166 -4.05 2.14 -7.50
C HIS A 166 -4.68 1.31 -6.38
N GLY A 167 -5.24 1.97 -5.35
CA GLY A 167 -6.05 1.33 -4.30
C GLY A 167 -7.23 0.56 -4.89
N ASP A 168 -8.02 1.18 -5.76
CA ASP A 168 -9.15 0.54 -6.46
C ASP A 168 -8.71 -0.70 -7.27
N ALA A 169 -7.54 -0.64 -7.93
CA ALA A 169 -6.99 -1.77 -8.66
C ALA A 169 -6.61 -2.94 -7.74
N LEU A 170 -6.04 -2.65 -6.56
CA LEU A 170 -5.74 -3.66 -5.54
C LEU A 170 -7.01 -4.30 -4.98
N GLU A 171 -8.11 -3.54 -4.79
CA GLU A 171 -9.38 -4.11 -4.36
C GLU A 171 -9.95 -5.09 -5.40
N ARG A 172 -9.88 -4.74 -6.68
CA ARG A 172 -10.28 -5.65 -7.78
C ARG A 172 -9.42 -6.90 -7.83
N LEU A 173 -8.10 -6.76 -7.61
CA LEU A 173 -7.17 -7.89 -7.52
C LEU A 173 -7.56 -8.84 -6.39
N VAL A 174 -7.87 -8.31 -5.21
CA VAL A 174 -8.33 -9.10 -4.05
C VAL A 174 -9.64 -9.83 -4.38
N ALA A 175 -10.59 -9.16 -5.04
CA ALA A 175 -11.85 -9.77 -5.44
C ALA A 175 -11.66 -10.92 -6.45
N LEU A 176 -10.87 -10.71 -7.51
CA LEU A 176 -10.59 -11.73 -8.53
C LEU A 176 -9.86 -12.97 -8.00
N THR A 177 -9.14 -12.81 -6.89
CA THR A 177 -8.31 -13.86 -6.29
C THR A 177 -8.93 -14.47 -5.04
N ASN A 178 -10.20 -14.15 -4.73
CA ASN A 178 -10.89 -14.60 -3.53
C ASN A 178 -10.07 -14.33 -2.25
N GLY A 179 -9.59 -13.09 -2.08
CA GLY A 179 -8.73 -12.75 -0.95
C GLY A 179 -7.31 -13.31 -1.06
N MET A 180 -6.83 -13.54 -2.29
CA MET A 180 -5.56 -14.23 -2.56
C MET A 180 -5.48 -15.60 -1.88
N GLN A 181 -6.62 -16.30 -1.77
CA GLN A 181 -6.72 -17.65 -1.22
C GLN A 181 -6.76 -18.68 -2.36
N PRO A 182 -5.64 -19.37 -2.65
CA PRO A 182 -5.63 -20.33 -3.74
C PRO A 182 -6.45 -21.57 -3.37
N PRO A 183 -7.12 -22.23 -4.32
CA PRO A 183 -7.86 -23.45 -4.04
C PRO A 183 -6.92 -24.56 -3.54
N ALA A 184 -7.44 -25.51 -2.75
CA ALA A 184 -6.62 -26.58 -2.13
C ALA A 184 -5.78 -27.37 -3.15
N ASN A 185 -6.31 -27.56 -4.36
CA ASN A 185 -5.68 -28.27 -5.48
C ASN A 185 -4.89 -27.35 -6.44
N ALA A 186 -4.60 -26.10 -6.06
CA ALA A 186 -3.78 -25.19 -6.85
C ALA A 186 -2.42 -25.81 -7.17
N CYS A 187 -1.85 -25.48 -8.33
CA CYS A 187 -0.47 -25.85 -8.65
C CYS A 187 0.52 -24.89 -7.99
N ASN A 188 1.81 -25.23 -7.98
CA ASN A 188 2.84 -24.39 -7.37
C ASN A 188 2.95 -23.01 -8.01
N THR A 189 2.75 -22.91 -9.34
CA THR A 189 2.73 -21.62 -10.05
C THR A 189 1.61 -20.71 -9.56
N TRP A 190 0.43 -21.26 -9.30
CA TRP A 190 -0.69 -20.48 -8.77
C TRP A 190 -0.46 -20.06 -7.32
N ARG A 191 0.07 -20.95 -6.47
CA ARG A 191 0.44 -20.57 -5.10
C ARG A 191 1.52 -19.47 -5.08
N ALA A 192 2.53 -19.59 -5.94
CA ALA A 192 3.59 -18.59 -6.09
C ALA A 192 3.01 -17.24 -6.56
N LEU A 193 2.11 -17.26 -7.55
CA LEU A 193 1.39 -16.06 -7.99
C LEU A 193 0.70 -15.38 -6.80
N TYR A 194 -0.12 -16.11 -6.03
CA TYR A 194 -0.89 -15.49 -4.94
C TYR A 194 0.01 -14.97 -3.81
N SER A 195 1.11 -15.67 -3.50
CA SER A 195 2.11 -15.18 -2.56
C SER A 195 2.75 -13.87 -3.05
N GLY A 196 3.10 -13.78 -4.32
CA GLY A 196 3.70 -12.58 -4.89
C GLY A 196 2.70 -11.42 -5.05
N LEU A 197 1.42 -11.70 -5.30
CA LEU A 197 0.37 -10.66 -5.30
C LEU A 197 0.17 -10.06 -3.90
N ASP A 198 0.23 -10.89 -2.87
CA ASP A 198 0.13 -10.46 -1.47
C ASP A 198 1.35 -9.64 -1.05
N GLU A 199 2.53 -9.97 -1.56
CA GLU A 199 3.74 -9.15 -1.43
C GLU A 199 3.62 -7.80 -2.15
N LEU A 200 3.22 -7.79 -3.43
CA LEU A 200 2.99 -6.56 -4.20
C LEU A 200 2.00 -5.64 -3.48
N ARG A 201 0.88 -6.20 -2.98
CA ARG A 201 -0.14 -5.42 -2.28
C ARG A 201 0.43 -4.78 -1.01
N ARG A 202 1.15 -5.53 -0.19
CA ARG A 202 1.80 -4.99 1.02
C ARG A 202 2.79 -3.88 0.68
N ASP A 203 3.66 -4.14 -0.30
CA ASP A 203 4.68 -3.19 -0.70
C ASP A 203 4.06 -1.90 -1.25
N LEU A 204 3.07 -2.00 -2.14
CA LEU A 204 2.43 -0.82 -2.73
C LEU A 204 1.62 -0.02 -1.70
N MET A 205 0.94 -0.68 -0.75
CA MET A 205 0.28 0.03 0.36
C MET A 205 1.27 0.73 1.29
N GLN A 206 2.42 0.11 1.56
CA GLN A 206 3.47 0.71 2.39
C GLN A 206 4.14 1.89 1.66
N HIS A 207 4.44 1.75 0.37
CA HIS A 207 4.94 2.81 -0.51
C HIS A 207 4.02 4.02 -0.46
N ILE A 208 2.74 3.85 -0.83
CA ILE A 208 1.76 4.95 -0.85
C ILE A 208 1.59 5.55 0.56
N HIS A 209 1.68 4.74 1.63
CA HIS A 209 1.64 5.27 2.99
C HIS A 209 2.80 6.22 3.29
N LEU A 210 4.04 5.84 2.93
CA LEU A 210 5.21 6.68 3.11
C LEU A 210 5.06 8.02 2.37
N GLU A 211 4.43 8.01 1.21
CA GLU A 211 4.18 9.23 0.46
C GLU A 211 3.05 10.08 1.05
N ASN A 212 1.86 9.50 1.16
CA ASN A 212 0.65 10.21 1.55
C ASN A 212 0.70 10.73 2.98
N ASN A 213 1.28 9.96 3.90
CA ASN A 213 1.22 10.24 5.33
C ASN A 213 2.52 10.83 5.89
N LEU A 214 3.65 10.70 5.18
CA LEU A 214 4.95 11.24 5.62
C LEU A 214 5.53 12.24 4.62
N LEU A 215 5.90 11.82 3.41
CA LEU A 215 6.65 12.67 2.48
C LEU A 215 5.86 13.91 2.06
N PHE A 216 4.64 13.73 1.57
CA PHE A 216 3.84 14.83 1.04
C PHE A 216 3.40 15.83 2.11
N PRO A 217 2.86 15.40 3.28
CA PRO A 217 2.53 16.35 4.34
C PRO A 217 3.74 17.17 4.78
N ARG A 218 4.91 16.52 4.96
CA ARG A 218 6.15 17.21 5.34
C ARG A 218 6.59 18.22 4.28
N ALA A 219 6.48 17.88 3.00
CA ALA A 219 6.85 18.77 1.90
C ALA A 219 5.92 19.98 1.78
N LEU A 220 4.64 19.82 2.14
CA LEU A 220 3.63 20.89 2.16
C LEU A 220 3.60 21.70 3.47
N GLY A 221 4.28 21.24 4.52
CA GLY A 221 4.21 21.82 5.86
C GLY A 221 2.91 21.47 6.63
N GLU A 222 2.25 20.38 6.24
CA GLU A 222 1.06 19.83 6.89
C GLU A 222 1.44 18.90 8.07
N PRO A 223 0.52 18.66 9.03
CA PRO A 223 0.74 17.65 10.08
C PRO A 223 0.92 16.24 9.51
N VAL A 224 1.91 15.52 10.03
CA VAL A 224 2.16 14.10 9.68
C VAL A 224 1.12 13.19 10.34
N GLY A 225 0.57 12.26 9.55
CA GLY A 225 -0.30 11.19 10.04
C GLY A 225 -1.58 11.66 10.72
N TYR A 226 -2.32 12.59 10.10
CA TYR A 226 -3.66 13.09 10.46
C TYR A 226 -4.04 12.97 11.96
N GLN A 227 -3.97 14.08 12.72
CA GLN A 227 -4.42 14.11 14.12
C GLN A 227 -5.91 13.83 14.26
#